data_AF-A0A8T1W8Y8-F1
#
_entry.id   AF-A0A8T1W8Y8-F1
#
_cell.length_a   1.000
_cell.length_b   1.000
_cell.length_c   1.000
_cell.angle_alpha   90.00
_cell.angle_beta   90.00
_cell.angle_gamma   90.00
#
_symmetry.space_group_name_H-M   'P 1'
#
loop_
_entity.id
_entity.type
_entity.pdbx_description
1 polymer ?
#
loop_
_entity_poly.entity_id
_entity_poly.type
_entity_poly.pdbx_seq_one_letter_code
_entity_poly.pdbx_strand_id
1 'polypeptide(L)'
;MAVRRQRQSLEADAAMMQQPAEEELEAQQQRIDMMDDFRGAHDGEEEDDASGGKRRLFRFKPAFDVVLVREVIRNFPWAAGYGRTRSAWMVVATRVQAALESLKGASFTRGSPLDHAIVKRRVDMLLEAFRKNEMSGLRGSGTPEEFDMRNKLLAILARVVDEQTLNKGALREKRVQSAMQVALRSLAELEGSAGLVVPQPPAGFTPPAAASTPPGASLMPIAPAPASTPSVPSRGSPSPSPAPQNLTAQHHAQQNGSSNKRPLRATSAPSAQEAKRPRVENAVVAMDTSPSFEERKLRLEERSVELQEERLAWDKQKAQQDGKERQALLDVLRAQGSLVTELLAHLRNNKMSMNPHGL
;
A
#
# COMPACT_ATOMS: atom_id res chain seq x y z
N MET A 1 -84.11 -44.95 16.13
CA MET A 1 -82.84 -44.80 16.89
C MET A 1 -81.93 -46.02 16.68
N ALA A 2 -81.44 -46.26 15.46
CA ALA A 2 -80.61 -47.44 15.15
C ALA A 2 -79.36 -47.14 14.30
N VAL A 3 -79.12 -45.88 13.93
CA VAL A 3 -78.05 -45.50 12.99
C VAL A 3 -76.84 -44.86 13.70
N ARG A 4 -76.92 -44.62 15.02
CA ARG A 4 -75.87 -43.92 15.78
C ARG A 4 -74.86 -44.84 16.48
N ARG A 5 -75.10 -46.16 16.52
CA ARG A 5 -74.22 -47.15 17.19
C ARG A 5 -73.17 -47.78 16.28
N GLN A 6 -73.30 -47.66 14.97
CA GLN A 6 -72.40 -48.36 14.04
C GLN A 6 -71.18 -47.53 13.61
N ARG A 7 -71.10 -46.26 14.03
CA ARG A 7 -69.94 -45.39 13.75
C ARG A 7 -68.86 -45.42 14.83
N GLN A 8 -69.18 -45.91 16.04
CA GLN A 8 -68.22 -45.97 17.15
C GLN A 8 -67.34 -47.22 17.16
N SER A 9 -67.68 -48.29 16.41
CA SER A 9 -66.84 -49.50 16.40
C SER A 9 -65.75 -49.51 15.31
N LEU A 10 -65.81 -48.60 14.33
CA LEU A 10 -64.78 -48.51 13.27
C LEU A 10 -63.65 -47.52 13.61
N GLU A 11 -63.87 -46.59 14.54
CA GLU A 11 -62.80 -45.68 15.01
C GLU A 11 -61.90 -46.34 16.07
N ALA A 12 -62.37 -47.36 16.78
CA ALA A 12 -61.57 -48.07 17.78
C ALA A 12 -60.50 -48.99 17.17
N ASP A 13 -60.74 -49.56 15.98
CA ASP A 13 -59.76 -50.41 15.28
C ASP A 13 -58.71 -49.62 14.50
N ALA A 14 -58.99 -48.37 14.12
CA ALA A 14 -58.03 -47.52 13.42
C ALA A 14 -56.95 -46.95 14.36
N ALA A 15 -57.23 -46.84 15.66
CA ALA A 15 -56.31 -46.28 16.66
C ALA A 15 -55.25 -47.28 17.15
N MET A 16 -55.46 -48.59 17.01
CA MET A 16 -54.49 -49.61 17.44
C MET A 16 -53.41 -49.95 16.39
N MET A 17 -53.49 -49.44 15.17
CA MET A 17 -52.49 -49.70 14.11
C MET A 17 -51.48 -48.56 13.89
N GLN A 18 -51.56 -47.46 14.66
CA GLN A 18 -50.62 -46.32 14.53
C GLN A 18 -49.51 -46.28 15.59
N GLN A 19 -49.55 -47.13 16.61
CA GLN A 19 -48.58 -47.07 17.72
C GLN A 19 -47.17 -47.64 17.42
N PRO A 20 -46.92 -48.61 16.51
CA PRO A 20 -45.56 -49.11 16.32
C PRO A 20 -44.69 -48.28 15.36
N ALA A 21 -45.28 -47.36 14.59
CA ALA A 21 -44.55 -46.58 13.59
C ALA A 21 -43.86 -45.34 14.18
N GLU A 22 -44.40 -44.78 15.27
CA GLU A 22 -43.81 -43.60 15.93
C GLU A 22 -42.61 -43.98 16.81
N GLU A 23 -42.67 -45.15 17.47
CA GLU A 23 -41.57 -45.66 18.30
C GLU A 23 -40.34 -46.05 17.46
N GLU A 24 -40.54 -46.56 16.24
CA GLU A 24 -39.44 -46.88 15.31
C GLU A 24 -38.80 -45.61 14.72
N LEU A 25 -39.60 -44.54 14.53
CA LEU A 25 -39.10 -43.24 14.09
C LEU A 25 -38.29 -42.53 15.20
N GLU A 26 -38.75 -42.60 16.45
CA GLU A 26 -38.01 -42.07 17.60
C GLU A 26 -36.71 -42.84 17.86
N ALA A 27 -36.71 -44.17 17.72
CA ALA A 27 -35.48 -44.98 17.82
C ALA A 27 -34.49 -44.68 16.68
N GLN A 28 -34.98 -44.38 15.47
CA GLN A 28 -34.14 -43.96 14.35
C GLN A 28 -33.60 -42.54 14.55
N GLN A 29 -34.40 -41.62 15.11
CA GLN A 29 -33.97 -40.26 15.44
C GLN A 29 -32.93 -40.25 16.57
N GLN A 30 -33.11 -41.06 17.62
CA GLN A 30 -32.12 -41.22 18.68
C GLN A 30 -30.80 -41.83 18.17
N ARG A 31 -30.84 -42.72 17.17
CA ARG A 31 -29.63 -43.21 16.50
C ARG A 31 -28.90 -42.14 15.70
N ILE A 32 -29.64 -41.23 15.06
CA ILE A 32 -29.06 -40.11 14.31
C ILE A 32 -28.41 -39.13 15.27
N ASP A 33 -29.07 -38.78 16.38
CA ASP A 33 -28.52 -37.87 17.39
C ASP A 33 -27.29 -38.48 18.09
N MET A 34 -27.29 -39.79 18.38
CA MET A 34 -26.10 -40.47 18.90
C MET A 34 -24.92 -40.53 17.92
N MET A 35 -25.16 -40.49 16.61
CA MET A 35 -24.08 -40.41 15.61
C MET A 35 -23.52 -38.99 15.44
N ASP A 36 -24.31 -37.95 15.75
CA ASP A 36 -23.87 -36.55 15.69
C ASP A 36 -23.04 -36.16 16.92
N ASP A 37 -23.35 -36.72 18.09
CA ASP A 37 -22.60 -36.49 19.34
C ASP A 37 -21.16 -37.05 19.28
N PHE A 38 -20.92 -38.10 18.49
CA PHE A 38 -19.57 -38.63 18.26
C PHE A 38 -18.74 -37.79 17.26
N ARG A 39 -19.37 -36.85 16.54
CA ARG A 39 -18.67 -35.87 15.68
C ARG A 39 -18.40 -34.53 16.36
N GLY A 40 -19.06 -34.24 17.49
CA GLY A 40 -18.98 -32.96 18.18
C GLY A 40 -17.91 -32.85 19.28
N ALA A 41 -17.29 -33.95 19.71
CA ALA A 41 -16.43 -33.98 20.91
C ALA A 41 -14.92 -34.13 20.63
N HIS A 42 -14.44 -33.71 19.45
CA HIS A 42 -13.00 -33.61 19.17
C HIS A 42 -12.63 -32.20 18.68
N ASP A 43 -13.16 -31.19 19.35
CA ASP A 43 -12.67 -29.81 19.28
C ASP A 43 -11.74 -29.62 20.48
N GLY A 44 -10.50 -30.10 20.34
CA GLY A 44 -9.62 -30.20 21.49
C GLY A 44 -8.15 -30.47 21.25
N GLU A 45 -7.71 -30.92 20.07
CA GLU A 45 -6.28 -30.93 19.75
C GLU A 45 -6.06 -30.53 18.29
N GLU A 46 -5.29 -29.45 18.14
CA GLU A 46 -4.67 -29.00 16.90
C GLU A 46 -3.72 -30.10 16.39
N GLU A 47 -4.26 -31.14 15.75
CA GLU A 47 -3.45 -32.02 14.91
C GLU A 47 -3.02 -31.23 13.67
N ASP A 48 -1.80 -30.70 13.79
CA ASP A 48 -1.00 -30.19 12.70
C ASP A 48 -1.15 -31.09 11.46
N ASP A 49 -1.57 -30.44 10.37
CA ASP A 49 -1.79 -30.95 9.02
C ASP A 49 -0.52 -31.62 8.41
N ALA A 50 -0.12 -32.77 8.95
CA ALA A 50 0.96 -33.61 8.45
C ALA A 50 0.45 -34.72 7.51
N SER A 51 -0.61 -34.45 6.74
CA SER A 51 -1.14 -35.40 5.75
C SER A 51 -0.85 -34.92 4.31
N GLY A 52 -0.07 -35.74 3.61
CA GLY A 52 0.68 -35.38 2.41
C GLY A 52 -0.13 -35.03 1.16
N GLY A 53 0.53 -34.31 0.25
CA GLY A 53 0.27 -34.42 -1.20
C GLY A 53 0.34 -33.15 -2.04
N LYS A 54 0.04 -31.97 -1.49
CA LYS A 54 0.11 -30.70 -2.25
C LYS A 54 0.61 -29.60 -1.33
N ARG A 55 1.73 -28.95 -1.67
CA ARG A 55 2.27 -27.79 -0.93
C ARG A 55 1.14 -26.77 -0.74
N ARG A 56 0.57 -26.69 0.47
CA ARG A 56 -0.47 -25.72 0.79
C ARG A 56 0.14 -24.34 0.61
N LEU A 57 -0.48 -23.54 -0.25
CA LEU A 57 -0.02 -22.18 -0.51
C LEU A 57 -0.17 -21.37 0.80
N PHE A 58 0.86 -20.62 1.16
CA PHE A 58 0.86 -19.79 2.36
C PHE A 58 -0.38 -18.88 2.36
N ARG A 59 -1.17 -18.93 3.45
CA ARG A 59 -2.39 -18.13 3.60
C ARG A 59 -2.22 -17.11 4.72
N PHE A 60 -2.48 -15.84 4.40
CA PHE A 60 -2.42 -14.77 5.37
C PHE A 60 -3.58 -14.85 6.37
N LYS A 61 -3.25 -14.94 7.66
CA LYS A 61 -4.16 -14.80 8.79
C LYS A 61 -4.13 -13.33 9.28
N PRO A 62 -5.17 -12.84 9.99
CA PRO A 62 -5.20 -11.49 10.58
C PRO A 62 -3.95 -11.17 11.42
N ALA A 63 -3.49 -12.11 12.25
CA ALA A 63 -2.22 -11.99 12.96
C ALA A 63 -1.01 -11.71 12.07
N PHE A 64 -0.95 -12.38 10.91
CA PHE A 64 0.14 -12.18 9.95
C PHE A 64 0.01 -10.84 9.25
N ASP A 65 -1.22 -10.36 9.01
CA ASP A 65 -1.45 -9.01 8.48
C ASP A 65 -0.89 -7.93 9.43
N VAL A 66 -1.02 -8.11 10.75
CA VAL A 66 -0.44 -7.17 11.74
C VAL A 66 1.07 -7.07 11.58
N VAL A 67 1.76 -8.21 11.52
CA VAL A 67 3.23 -8.27 11.32
C VAL A 67 3.61 -7.67 9.97
N LEU A 68 2.89 -8.06 8.91
CA LEU A 68 3.08 -7.56 7.55
C LEU A 68 3.01 -6.02 7.51
N VAL A 69 1.92 -5.44 8.00
CA VAL A 69 1.72 -3.98 7.94
C VAL A 69 2.76 -3.26 8.80
N ARG A 70 3.15 -3.82 9.95
CA ARG A 70 4.21 -3.26 10.81
C ARG A 70 5.56 -3.22 10.08
N GLU A 71 5.96 -4.29 9.39
CA GLU A 71 7.21 -4.30 8.62
C GLU A 71 7.16 -3.35 7.42
N VAL A 72 6.01 -3.24 6.77
CA VAL A 72 5.82 -2.31 5.64
C VAL A 72 5.94 -0.87 6.09
N ILE A 73 5.35 -0.49 7.23
CA ILE A 73 5.49 0.85 7.81
C ILE A 73 6.97 1.12 8.15
N ARG A 74 7.66 0.15 8.75
CA ARG A 74 9.06 0.31 9.17
C ARG A 74 10.03 0.51 8.01
N ASN A 75 9.91 -0.28 6.94
CA ASN A 75 10.84 -0.24 5.80
C ASN A 75 10.38 0.67 4.67
N PHE A 76 9.11 1.05 4.70
CA PHE A 76 8.47 2.02 3.84
C PHE A 76 8.85 1.95 2.35
N PRO A 77 8.44 0.87 1.65
CA PRO A 77 8.97 0.54 0.32
C PRO A 77 8.64 1.57 -0.78
N TRP A 78 7.64 2.44 -0.59
CA TRP A 78 7.31 3.50 -1.53
C TRP A 78 8.28 4.69 -1.53
N ALA A 79 9.04 4.90 -0.45
CA ALA A 79 10.08 5.93 -0.41
C ALA A 79 11.35 5.52 -1.17
N ALA A 80 11.47 4.24 -1.55
CA ALA A 80 12.57 3.81 -2.40
C ALA A 80 12.53 4.58 -3.73
N GLY A 81 13.70 5.07 -4.16
CA GLY A 81 13.85 5.76 -5.44
C GLY A 81 13.40 4.90 -6.63
N TYR A 82 13.18 5.54 -7.78
CA TYR A 82 12.80 4.85 -9.02
C TYR A 82 13.74 3.68 -9.32
N GLY A 83 13.18 2.54 -9.72
CA GLY A 83 13.92 1.29 -9.94
C GLY A 83 14.31 0.50 -8.68
N ARG A 84 14.22 1.08 -7.47
CA ARG A 84 14.59 0.41 -6.20
C ARG A 84 13.39 -0.08 -5.38
N THR A 85 12.17 0.20 -5.83
CA THR A 85 10.96 -0.26 -5.13
C THR A 85 10.90 -1.78 -5.00
N ARG A 86 11.33 -2.52 -6.03
CA ARG A 86 11.36 -3.99 -6.00
C ARG A 86 12.26 -4.53 -4.89
N SER A 87 13.49 -4.01 -4.77
CA SER A 87 14.41 -4.45 -3.73
C SER A 87 13.92 -4.08 -2.33
N ALA A 88 13.27 -2.92 -2.17
CA ALA A 88 12.63 -2.57 -0.91
C ALA A 88 11.52 -3.57 -0.51
N TRP A 89 10.69 -4.00 -1.46
CA TRP A 89 9.71 -5.06 -1.20
C TRP A 89 10.33 -6.42 -0.89
N MET A 90 11.49 -6.76 -1.48
CA MET A 90 12.22 -7.97 -1.12
C MET A 90 12.67 -7.93 0.34
N VAL A 91 13.21 -6.80 0.81
CA VAL A 91 13.60 -6.62 2.22
C VAL A 91 12.40 -6.76 3.16
N VAL A 92 11.25 -6.18 2.79
CA VAL A 92 10.01 -6.35 3.57
C VAL A 92 9.64 -7.83 3.66
N ALA A 93 9.65 -8.56 2.53
CA ALA A 93 9.28 -9.97 2.52
C ALA A 93 10.21 -10.83 3.40
N THR A 94 11.52 -10.60 3.33
CA THR A 94 12.51 -11.26 4.18
C THR A 94 12.25 -10.98 5.67
N ARG A 95 11.96 -9.72 6.03
CA ARG A 95 11.68 -9.36 7.44
C ARG A 95 10.36 -9.94 7.94
N VAL A 96 9.32 -9.93 7.12
CA VAL A 96 8.02 -10.54 7.45
C VAL A 96 8.20 -12.03 7.67
N GLN A 97 8.93 -12.72 6.78
CA GLN A 97 9.23 -14.13 6.94
C GLN A 97 9.96 -14.40 8.28
N ALA A 98 11.06 -13.69 8.54
CA ALA A 98 11.83 -13.85 9.78
C ALA A 98 11.00 -13.58 11.05
N ALA A 99 10.14 -12.54 11.02
CA ALA A 99 9.27 -12.20 12.13
C ALA A 99 8.18 -13.28 12.36
N LEU A 100 7.63 -13.85 11.29
CA LEU A 100 6.61 -14.89 11.38
C LEU A 100 7.20 -16.24 11.86
N GLU A 101 8.41 -16.59 11.40
CA GLU A 101 9.16 -17.74 11.89
C GLU A 101 9.43 -17.63 13.39
N SER A 102 9.77 -16.42 13.88
CA SER A 102 10.01 -16.17 15.31
C SER A 102 8.75 -16.16 16.18
N LEU A 103 7.61 -15.66 15.67
CA LEU A 103 6.46 -15.35 16.52
C LEU A 103 5.48 -16.51 16.68
N LYS A 104 5.28 -17.32 15.63
CA LYS A 104 4.18 -18.31 15.58
C LYS A 104 4.61 -19.71 15.17
N GLY A 105 5.91 -20.00 15.16
CA GLY A 105 6.42 -21.30 14.68
C GLY A 105 6.01 -21.60 13.23
N ALA A 106 5.60 -20.57 12.48
CA ALA A 106 5.13 -20.73 11.12
C ALA A 106 6.31 -21.17 10.25
N SER A 107 6.39 -22.48 9.98
CA SER A 107 7.46 -23.02 9.16
C SER A 107 7.20 -22.67 7.71
N PHE A 108 7.85 -21.63 7.20
CA PHE A 108 8.07 -21.54 5.77
C PHE A 108 8.98 -22.71 5.41
N THR A 109 8.47 -23.66 4.62
CA THR A 109 9.27 -24.82 4.18
C THR A 109 10.66 -24.35 3.76
N ARG A 110 11.68 -24.88 4.43
CA ARG A 110 13.09 -24.49 4.33
C ARG A 110 13.52 -24.57 2.86
N GLY A 111 13.41 -23.46 2.12
CA GLY A 111 13.69 -23.42 0.69
C GLY A 111 12.76 -22.58 -0.17
N SER A 112 11.57 -22.17 0.30
CA SER A 112 10.71 -21.23 -0.43
C SER A 112 10.59 -19.89 0.30
N PRO A 113 11.42 -18.88 -0.04
CA PRO A 113 11.28 -17.57 0.56
C PRO A 113 9.91 -16.96 0.25
N LEU A 114 9.38 -16.16 1.18
CA LEU A 114 8.15 -15.43 0.97
C LEU A 114 8.33 -14.45 -0.20
N ASP A 115 7.54 -14.62 -1.26
CA ASP A 115 7.67 -13.79 -2.46
C ASP A 115 7.18 -12.36 -2.20
N HIS A 116 8.06 -11.39 -2.48
CA HIS A 116 7.77 -9.95 -2.42
C HIS A 116 6.53 -9.53 -3.22
N ALA A 117 6.20 -10.21 -4.33
CA ALA A 117 5.00 -9.90 -5.11
C ALA A 117 3.72 -10.27 -4.35
N ILE A 118 3.74 -11.38 -3.61
CA ILE A 118 2.61 -11.83 -2.78
C ILE A 118 2.41 -10.86 -1.61
N VAL A 119 3.50 -10.49 -0.93
CA VAL A 119 3.52 -9.49 0.16
C VAL A 119 2.92 -8.17 -0.31
N LYS A 120 3.41 -7.64 -1.43
CA LYS A 120 2.89 -6.41 -2.02
C LYS A 120 1.39 -6.52 -2.34
N ARG A 121 0.98 -7.58 -3.05
CA ARG A 121 -0.43 -7.80 -3.41
C ARG A 121 -1.32 -7.85 -2.17
N ARG A 122 -0.87 -8.52 -1.10
CA ARG A 122 -1.63 -8.60 0.16
C ARG A 122 -1.81 -7.22 0.79
N VAL A 123 -0.77 -6.40 0.80
CA VAL A 123 -0.86 -5.01 1.31
C VAL A 123 -1.81 -4.17 0.47
N ASP A 124 -1.71 -4.25 -0.87
CA ASP A 124 -2.60 -3.53 -1.78
C ASP A 124 -4.08 -3.92 -1.53
N MET A 125 -4.37 -5.22 -1.36
CA MET A 125 -5.71 -5.70 -1.00
C MET A 125 -6.19 -5.18 0.35
N LEU A 126 -5.32 -5.14 1.37
CA LEU A 126 -5.67 -4.66 2.70
C LEU A 126 -5.99 -3.15 2.68
N LEU A 127 -5.16 -2.36 2.00
CA LEU A 127 -5.40 -0.91 1.85
C LEU A 127 -6.69 -0.64 1.07
N GLU A 128 -6.94 -1.40 0.00
CA GLU A 128 -8.17 -1.24 -0.80
C GLU A 128 -9.42 -1.56 0.01
N ALA A 129 -9.44 -2.71 0.70
CA ALA A 129 -10.57 -3.08 1.56
C ALA A 129 -10.76 -2.10 2.72
N PHE A 130 -9.67 -1.58 3.29
CA PHE A 130 -9.72 -0.58 4.35
C PHE A 130 -10.36 0.73 3.85
N ARG A 131 -9.94 1.23 2.69
CA ARG A 131 -10.52 2.45 2.08
C ARG A 131 -12.01 2.30 1.76
N LYS A 132 -12.42 1.11 1.32
CA LYS A 132 -13.83 0.77 1.03
C LYS A 132 -14.66 0.45 2.28
N ASN A 133 -14.03 0.40 3.46
CA ASN A 133 -14.64 -0.06 4.70
C ASN A 133 -15.21 -1.50 4.60
N GLU A 134 -14.62 -2.35 3.74
CA GLU A 134 -15.02 -3.73 3.44
C GLU A 134 -14.14 -4.77 4.18
N MET A 135 -13.66 -4.42 5.37
CA MET A 135 -12.74 -5.28 6.14
C MET A 135 -13.37 -6.61 6.59
N SER A 136 -14.70 -6.72 6.57
CA SER A 136 -15.45 -7.92 6.92
C SER A 136 -15.10 -9.12 6.04
N GLY A 137 -14.87 -8.92 4.73
CA GLY A 137 -14.48 -10.01 3.82
C GLY A 137 -13.07 -10.57 4.06
N LEU A 138 -12.27 -9.88 4.88
CA LEU A 138 -10.90 -10.26 5.27
C LEU A 138 -10.80 -10.67 6.74
N ARG A 139 -11.94 -10.82 7.43
CA ARG A 139 -12.00 -11.40 8.78
C ARG A 139 -11.90 -12.93 8.64
N GLY A 140 -10.67 -13.45 8.70
CA GLY A 140 -10.44 -14.89 8.89
C GLY A 140 -10.55 -15.27 10.36
N SER A 141 -10.07 -16.47 10.75
CA SER A 141 -9.85 -16.78 12.16
C SER A 141 -8.81 -15.82 12.75
N GLY A 142 -9.19 -15.10 13.80
CA GLY A 142 -8.35 -14.11 14.47
C GLY A 142 -9.08 -13.53 15.66
N THR A 143 -8.33 -12.95 16.59
CA THR A 143 -8.93 -12.36 17.80
C THR A 143 -9.38 -10.92 17.53
N PRO A 144 -10.37 -10.38 18.27
CA PRO A 144 -10.78 -8.98 18.20
C PRO A 144 -9.59 -8.00 18.26
N GLU A 145 -8.63 -8.29 19.13
CA GLU A 145 -7.43 -7.47 19.35
C GLU A 145 -6.52 -7.44 18.11
N GLU A 146 -6.39 -8.56 17.40
CA GLU A 146 -5.62 -8.63 16.16
C GLU A 146 -6.28 -7.79 15.05
N PHE A 147 -7.62 -7.82 14.96
CA PHE A 147 -8.35 -7.01 13.99
C PHE A 147 -8.21 -5.51 14.27
N ASP A 148 -8.34 -5.12 15.53
CA ASP A 148 -8.20 -3.73 15.95
C ASP A 148 -6.80 -3.20 15.71
N MET A 149 -5.78 -4.00 16.04
CA MET A 149 -4.38 -3.63 15.77
C MET A 149 -4.10 -3.52 14.27
N ARG A 150 -4.62 -4.45 13.47
CA ARG A 150 -4.54 -4.38 12.00
C ARG A 150 -5.17 -3.10 11.47
N ASN A 151 -6.37 -2.73 11.94
CA ASN A 151 -7.08 -1.53 11.50
C ASN A 151 -6.32 -0.24 11.89
N LYS A 152 -5.80 -0.17 13.13
CA LYS A 152 -4.98 0.96 13.59
C LYS A 152 -3.73 1.13 12.72
N LEU A 153 -3.04 0.03 12.41
CA LEU A 153 -1.86 0.06 11.54
C LEU A 153 -2.20 0.44 10.10
N LEU A 154 -3.31 -0.06 9.55
CA LEU A 154 -3.76 0.31 8.20
C LEU A 154 -4.15 1.79 8.10
N ALA A 155 -4.75 2.36 9.14
CA ALA A 155 -5.02 3.80 9.20
C ALA A 155 -3.73 4.63 9.13
N ILE A 156 -2.68 4.21 9.85
CA ILE A 156 -1.36 4.85 9.77
C ILE A 156 -0.78 4.67 8.36
N LEU A 157 -0.75 3.43 7.85
CA LEU A 157 -0.16 3.14 6.54
C LEU A 157 -0.84 3.91 5.40
N ALA A 158 -2.19 3.97 5.40
CA ALA A 158 -2.96 4.70 4.41
C ALA A 158 -2.55 6.18 4.37
N ARG A 159 -2.51 6.84 5.54
CA ARG A 159 -2.06 8.25 5.64
C ARG A 159 -0.66 8.45 5.07
N VAL A 160 0.29 7.59 5.44
CA VAL A 160 1.69 7.72 4.98
C VAL A 160 1.80 7.50 3.46
N VAL A 161 1.04 6.54 2.90
CA VAL A 161 1.02 6.28 1.45
C VAL A 161 0.39 7.46 0.69
N ASP A 162 -0.71 8.01 1.20
CA ASP A 162 -1.40 9.14 0.58
C ASP A 162 -0.53 10.40 0.63
N GLU A 163 0.13 10.66 1.76
CA GLU A 163 1.08 11.76 1.92
C GLU A 163 2.27 11.65 0.94
N GLN A 164 2.81 10.45 0.73
CA GLN A 164 3.84 10.25 -0.30
C GLN A 164 3.34 10.48 -1.71
N THR A 165 2.10 10.07 -2.00
CA THR A 165 1.50 10.25 -3.32
C THR A 165 1.30 11.74 -3.61
N LEU A 166 0.83 12.48 -2.61
CA LEU A 166 0.69 13.94 -2.65
C LEU A 166 2.05 14.64 -2.81
N ASN A 167 3.04 14.26 -2.01
CA ASN A 167 4.39 14.86 -2.05
C ASN A 167 5.11 14.58 -3.38
N LYS A 168 4.96 13.38 -3.94
CA LYS A 168 5.47 13.06 -5.30
C LYS A 168 4.75 13.86 -6.38
N GLY A 169 3.44 14.06 -6.24
CA GLY A 169 2.65 14.94 -7.10
C GLY A 169 3.15 16.38 -7.06
N ALA A 170 3.26 16.96 -5.87
CA ALA A 170 3.73 18.33 -5.66
C ALA A 170 5.18 18.53 -6.13
N LEU A 171 6.07 17.55 -5.92
CA LEU A 171 7.46 17.64 -6.40
C LEU A 171 7.54 17.52 -7.92
N ARG A 172 6.71 16.67 -8.54
CA ARG A 172 6.60 16.58 -10.00
C ARG A 172 6.08 17.89 -10.57
N GLU A 173 5.07 18.49 -9.96
CA GLU A 173 4.51 19.76 -10.37
C GLU A 173 5.55 20.88 -10.27
N LYS A 174 6.28 20.99 -9.16
CA LYS A 174 7.40 21.93 -9.04
C LYS A 174 8.47 21.75 -10.12
N ARG A 175 8.81 20.50 -10.48
CA ARG A 175 9.74 20.22 -11.59
C ARG A 175 9.16 20.63 -12.95
N VAL A 176 7.87 20.38 -13.19
CA VAL A 176 7.19 20.80 -14.42
C VAL A 176 7.13 22.31 -14.51
N GLN A 177 6.77 23.01 -13.43
CA GLN A 177 6.77 24.48 -13.37
C GLN A 177 8.17 25.04 -13.58
N SER A 178 9.20 24.44 -12.98
CA SER A 178 10.59 24.85 -13.19
C SER A 178 11.04 24.62 -14.64
N ALA A 179 10.75 23.46 -15.23
CA ALA A 179 11.05 23.17 -16.63
C ALA A 179 10.31 24.12 -17.58
N MET A 180 9.05 24.44 -17.27
CA MET A 180 8.24 25.40 -18.01
C MET A 180 8.84 26.81 -17.90
N GLN A 181 9.28 27.23 -16.72
CA GLN A 181 9.92 28.54 -16.51
C GLN A 181 11.26 28.63 -17.25
N VAL A 182 12.03 27.54 -17.30
CA VAL A 182 13.25 27.45 -18.11
C VAL A 182 12.92 27.58 -19.60
N ALA A 183 11.91 26.86 -20.09
CA ALA A 183 11.48 26.95 -21.49
C ALA A 183 11.02 28.37 -21.88
N LEU A 184 10.24 29.03 -21.02
CA LEU A 184 9.80 30.42 -21.23
C LEU A 184 10.99 31.39 -21.28
N ARG A 185 11.99 31.20 -20.42
CA ARG A 185 13.21 32.03 -20.44
C ARG A 185 14.01 31.81 -21.73
N SER A 186 14.20 30.57 -22.15
CA SER A 186 14.90 30.26 -23.41
C SER A 186 14.16 30.82 -24.64
N LEU A 187 12.83 30.88 -24.60
CA LEU A 187 12.02 31.45 -25.68
C LEU A 187 12.19 32.98 -25.77
N ALA A 188 12.21 33.67 -24.61
CA ALA A 188 12.49 35.10 -24.55
C ALA A 188 13.90 35.48 -25.03
N GLU A 189 14.91 34.63 -24.76
CA GLU A 189 16.28 34.82 -25.26
C GLU A 189 16.36 34.71 -26.80
N LEU A 190 15.58 33.82 -27.41
CA LEU A 190 15.50 33.66 -28.86
C LEU A 190 14.79 34.84 -29.54
N GLU A 191 13.72 35.36 -28.93
CA GLU A 191 13.02 36.55 -29.45
C GLU A 191 13.86 37.83 -29.32
N GLY A 192 14.67 37.96 -28.26
CA GLY A 192 15.58 39.09 -28.07
C GLY A 192 16.77 39.12 -29.03
N SER A 193 17.18 37.98 -29.59
CA SER A 193 18.33 37.88 -30.50
C SER A 193 17.97 38.07 -31.98
N ALA A 194 16.69 38.07 -32.35
CA ALA A 194 16.24 38.20 -33.74
C ALA A 194 16.06 39.66 -34.22
N GLY A 195 16.21 40.65 -33.33
CA GLY A 195 15.89 42.06 -33.59
C GLY A 195 17.03 42.95 -34.13
N LEU A 196 18.25 42.44 -34.32
CA LEU A 196 19.42 43.24 -34.72
C LEU A 196 20.10 42.70 -36.00
N VAL A 197 19.33 42.49 -37.06
CA VAL A 197 19.88 42.56 -38.43
C VAL A 197 19.64 43.98 -38.94
N VAL A 198 20.56 44.87 -38.59
CA VAL A 198 20.75 46.14 -39.31
C VAL A 198 21.28 45.79 -40.70
N PRO A 199 20.69 46.28 -41.80
CA PRO A 199 21.22 46.03 -43.13
C PRO A 199 22.55 46.77 -43.30
N GLN A 200 23.63 46.01 -43.45
CA GLN A 200 24.96 46.52 -43.80
C GLN A 200 25.00 46.86 -45.31
N PRO A 201 25.52 48.04 -45.72
CA PRO A 201 25.62 48.41 -47.12
C PRO A 201 26.79 47.68 -47.82
N PRO A 202 26.74 47.50 -49.15
CA PRO A 202 27.70 46.71 -49.90
C PRO A 202 28.93 47.54 -50.28
N ALA A 203 30.12 47.10 -49.87
CA ALA A 203 31.36 47.60 -50.46
C ALA A 203 32.49 46.56 -50.38
N GLY A 204 33.01 46.20 -51.55
CA GLY A 204 34.46 46.16 -51.74
C GLY A 204 35.16 44.81 -51.62
N PHE A 205 35.37 44.19 -52.78
CA PHE A 205 36.33 43.12 -53.06
C PHE A 205 37.74 43.36 -52.47
N THR A 206 38.35 42.36 -51.82
CA THR A 206 39.79 42.02 -51.88
C THR A 206 40.06 40.61 -51.28
N PRO A 207 40.95 39.77 -51.86
CA PRO A 207 41.35 38.46 -51.31
C PRO A 207 42.84 38.47 -50.84
N PRO A 208 43.48 37.33 -50.48
CA PRO A 208 43.71 36.94 -49.09
C PRO A 208 45.21 36.89 -48.70
N ALA A 209 45.53 37.00 -47.40
CA ALA A 209 46.87 36.71 -46.89
C ALA A 209 46.84 36.01 -45.51
N ALA A 210 47.38 34.80 -45.53
CA ALA A 210 48.18 34.11 -44.51
C ALA A 210 47.82 34.19 -43.01
N ALA A 211 47.50 32.99 -42.49
CA ALA A 211 48.06 32.37 -41.28
C ALA A 211 48.26 33.23 -40.02
N SER A 212 47.40 33.04 -39.03
CA SER A 212 47.83 33.01 -37.63
C SER A 212 46.93 32.10 -36.77
N THR A 213 47.63 31.23 -36.05
CA THR A 213 47.24 30.26 -35.04
C THR A 213 46.39 30.83 -33.89
N PRO A 214 45.43 30.07 -33.32
CA PRO A 214 44.82 30.39 -32.04
C PRO A 214 45.55 29.69 -30.88
N PRO A 215 45.72 30.36 -29.71
CA PRO A 215 45.89 29.65 -28.45
C PRO A 215 44.69 29.92 -27.53
N GLY A 216 44.33 28.92 -26.72
CA GLY A 216 43.54 29.16 -25.50
C GLY A 216 42.26 28.35 -25.32
N ALA A 217 42.26 27.04 -25.63
CA ALA A 217 41.26 26.15 -25.05
C ALA A 217 41.59 25.94 -23.56
N SER A 218 40.83 26.60 -22.69
CA SER A 218 40.91 26.44 -21.24
C SER A 218 40.36 25.08 -20.83
N LEU A 219 41.28 24.13 -20.66
CA LEU A 219 41.07 22.81 -20.05
C LEU A 219 40.68 22.97 -18.56
N MET A 220 39.50 22.50 -18.18
CA MET A 220 39.13 22.28 -16.79
C MET A 220 39.90 21.05 -16.25
N PRO A 221 40.43 21.09 -15.01
CA PRO A 221 41.12 19.95 -14.42
C PRO A 221 40.14 18.86 -13.98
N ILE A 222 40.45 17.63 -14.41
CA ILE A 222 39.85 16.37 -13.99
C ILE A 222 40.16 16.15 -12.50
N ALA A 223 39.10 15.98 -11.69
CA ALA A 223 39.23 15.60 -10.28
C ALA A 223 39.62 14.12 -10.14
N PRO A 224 40.49 13.75 -9.18
CA PRO A 224 40.91 12.37 -8.95
C PRO A 224 39.84 11.56 -8.20
N ALA A 225 39.63 10.33 -8.66
CA ALA A 225 38.83 9.31 -7.98
C ALA A 225 39.50 8.83 -6.67
N PRO A 226 38.73 8.52 -5.61
CA PRO A 226 39.29 7.87 -4.43
C PRO A 226 39.55 6.38 -4.69
N ALA A 227 40.79 5.99 -4.42
CA ALA A 227 41.32 4.65 -4.52
C ALA A 227 40.70 3.68 -3.51
N SER A 228 40.47 2.47 -4.00
CA SER A 228 40.11 1.25 -3.28
C SER A 228 41.14 0.91 -2.19
N THR A 229 40.67 0.64 -0.97
CA THR A 229 41.49 0.04 0.09
C THR A 229 41.38 -1.49 0.09
N PRO A 230 42.43 -2.19 0.56
CA PRO A 230 42.70 -3.57 0.23
C PRO A 230 41.98 -4.61 1.09
N SER A 231 41.70 -5.72 0.42
CA SER A 231 41.34 -7.04 0.91
C SER A 231 42.37 -7.61 1.90
N VAL A 232 41.89 -8.19 3.00
CA VAL A 232 42.66 -9.08 3.88
C VAL A 232 42.44 -10.53 3.44
N PRO A 233 43.50 -11.36 3.24
CA PRO A 233 43.37 -12.78 2.95
C PRO A 233 43.66 -13.64 4.19
N SER A 234 43.24 -14.92 4.11
CA SER A 234 43.65 -16.11 4.90
C SER A 234 42.58 -16.58 5.91
N ARG A 235 42.29 -17.88 6.10
CA ARG A 235 42.73 -19.16 5.51
C ARG A 235 41.94 -20.25 6.27
N GLY A 236 41.44 -21.29 5.59
CA GLY A 236 40.87 -22.47 6.25
C GLY A 236 39.91 -23.31 5.40
N SER A 237 40.45 -24.17 4.53
CA SER A 237 39.80 -25.36 3.93
C SER A 237 39.74 -26.53 4.95
N PRO A 238 39.26 -27.78 4.66
CA PRO A 238 38.63 -28.35 3.45
C PRO A 238 37.40 -29.31 3.68
N SER A 239 36.68 -29.66 2.57
CA SER A 239 36.01 -30.94 2.12
C SER A 239 35.31 -31.94 3.08
N PRO A 240 34.54 -32.96 2.58
CA PRO A 240 33.98 -33.24 1.24
C PRO A 240 32.47 -33.69 1.24
N SER A 241 31.92 -33.87 0.03
CA SER A 241 30.61 -34.47 -0.32
C SER A 241 30.42 -35.93 0.18
N PRO A 242 29.20 -36.52 0.06
CA PRO A 242 28.86 -37.22 -1.20
C PRO A 242 27.37 -37.11 -1.64
N ALA A 243 27.17 -37.34 -2.95
CA ALA A 243 25.89 -37.63 -3.59
C ALA A 243 25.42 -39.08 -3.32
N PRO A 244 24.14 -39.38 -3.61
CA PRO A 244 23.83 -40.33 -4.71
C PRO A 244 22.68 -39.81 -5.61
N GLN A 245 22.80 -39.87 -6.94
CA GLN A 245 22.46 -40.96 -7.86
C GLN A 245 20.96 -41.32 -7.97
N ASN A 246 20.47 -41.16 -9.21
CA ASN A 246 19.46 -41.92 -9.95
C ASN A 246 18.07 -42.18 -9.33
N LEU A 247 17.02 -41.84 -10.10
CA LEU A 247 16.19 -42.85 -10.78
C LEU A 247 15.19 -42.19 -11.76
N THR A 248 15.36 -42.59 -13.01
CA THR A 248 14.37 -42.65 -14.08
C THR A 248 13.09 -43.38 -13.65
N ALA A 249 11.91 -42.86 -14.03
CA ALA A 249 10.71 -43.67 -14.25
C ALA A 249 9.74 -42.97 -15.22
N GLN A 250 9.79 -43.43 -16.47
CA GLN A 250 8.67 -43.47 -17.41
C GLN A 250 7.55 -44.38 -16.88
N HIS A 251 6.40 -44.34 -17.57
CA HIS A 251 5.18 -45.16 -17.47
C HIS A 251 4.07 -44.56 -16.62
N HIS A 252 2.79 -44.67 -16.97
CA HIS A 252 2.07 -45.04 -18.19
C HIS A 252 0.60 -44.68 -17.89
N ALA A 253 -0.22 -44.64 -18.92
CA ALA A 253 -1.63 -44.34 -18.88
C ALA A 253 -2.43 -45.21 -17.89
N GLN A 254 -3.44 -44.62 -17.23
CA GLN A 254 -4.74 -45.29 -17.12
C GLN A 254 -5.90 -44.33 -16.84
N GLN A 255 -6.95 -44.58 -17.61
CA GLN A 255 -8.26 -43.93 -17.68
C GLN A 255 -9.14 -44.21 -16.46
N ASN A 256 -10.26 -43.47 -16.43
CA ASN A 256 -11.52 -43.60 -15.66
C ASN A 256 -11.64 -42.52 -14.59
N GLY A 257 -12.65 -41.66 -14.56
CA GLY A 257 -13.93 -41.61 -15.28
C GLY A 257 -14.91 -40.84 -14.39
N SER A 258 -15.89 -40.18 -15.00
CA SER A 258 -17.09 -39.56 -14.36
C SER A 258 -16.86 -38.30 -13.54
N SER A 259 -17.16 -37.11 -14.08
CA SER A 259 -18.49 -36.51 -14.32
C SER A 259 -18.95 -35.63 -13.15
N ASN A 260 -18.84 -34.31 -13.32
CA ASN A 260 -20.02 -33.42 -13.37
C ASN A 260 -19.64 -31.94 -13.57
N LYS A 261 -19.83 -31.52 -14.83
CA LYS A 261 -20.52 -30.31 -15.31
C LYS A 261 -20.27 -28.98 -14.58
N ARG A 262 -19.42 -28.14 -15.21
CA ARG A 262 -19.42 -26.68 -15.08
C ARG A 262 -19.86 -26.07 -16.42
N PRO A 263 -20.80 -25.10 -16.49
CA PRO A 263 -21.24 -24.53 -17.75
C PRO A 263 -20.20 -23.55 -18.31
N LEU A 264 -19.83 -23.72 -19.57
CA LEU A 264 -19.00 -22.77 -20.32
C LEU A 264 -19.88 -21.72 -21.03
N ARG A 265 -19.42 -20.49 -20.84
CA ARG A 265 -19.54 -19.31 -21.71
C ARG A 265 -19.67 -19.66 -23.19
N ALA A 266 -20.66 -19.10 -23.86
CA ALA A 266 -20.68 -18.88 -25.30
C ALA A 266 -21.06 -17.42 -25.56
N THR A 267 -20.18 -16.66 -26.20
CA THR A 267 -20.52 -15.42 -26.92
C THR A 267 -19.65 -15.38 -28.15
N SER A 268 -20.22 -15.89 -29.23
CA SER A 268 -19.75 -15.84 -30.60
C SER A 268 -20.02 -14.44 -31.18
N ALA A 269 -18.96 -13.77 -31.65
CA ALA A 269 -18.99 -12.98 -32.88
C ALA A 269 -18.73 -13.95 -34.07
N PRO A 270 -18.97 -13.62 -35.37
CA PRO A 270 -19.09 -12.29 -35.96
C PRO A 270 -20.20 -12.14 -37.02
N SER A 271 -20.59 -10.90 -37.34
CA SER A 271 -21.07 -10.58 -38.69
C SER A 271 -20.85 -9.10 -39.02
N ALA A 272 -20.20 -8.89 -40.15
CA ALA A 272 -20.03 -7.62 -40.82
C ALA A 272 -21.35 -7.23 -41.49
N GLN A 273 -21.85 -6.02 -41.21
CA GLN A 273 -22.74 -5.32 -42.13
C GLN A 273 -22.32 -3.86 -42.22
N GLU A 274 -21.85 -3.55 -43.41
CA GLU A 274 -21.54 -2.26 -43.98
C GLU A 274 -22.84 -1.49 -44.21
N ALA A 275 -23.05 -0.40 -43.46
CA ALA A 275 -24.17 0.51 -43.66
C ALA A 275 -23.66 1.95 -43.71
N LYS A 276 -23.63 2.49 -44.94
CA LYS A 276 -23.51 3.90 -45.30
C LYS A 276 -24.31 4.79 -44.34
N ARG A 277 -23.62 5.72 -43.66
CA ARG A 277 -24.28 6.86 -43.01
C ARG A 277 -24.09 8.12 -43.86
N PRO A 278 -25.17 8.86 -44.14
CA PRO A 278 -25.12 10.08 -44.93
C PRO A 278 -24.47 11.21 -44.14
N ARG A 279 -23.54 11.89 -44.81
CA ARG A 279 -22.97 13.18 -44.45
C ARG A 279 -24.08 14.22 -44.45
N VAL A 280 -24.50 14.68 -43.28
CA VAL A 280 -25.35 15.86 -43.11
C VAL A 280 -24.48 16.96 -42.54
N GLU A 281 -24.26 17.97 -43.38
CA GLU A 281 -23.68 19.25 -43.02
C GLU A 281 -24.64 19.96 -42.07
N ASN A 282 -24.20 20.22 -40.84
CA ASN A 282 -24.96 21.00 -39.86
C ASN A 282 -24.03 22.08 -39.29
N ALA A 283 -23.68 23.03 -40.17
CA ALA A 283 -23.24 24.36 -39.76
C ALA A 283 -24.50 25.23 -39.67
N VAL A 284 -24.51 26.22 -38.76
CA VAL A 284 -25.57 27.21 -38.50
C VAL A 284 -26.49 26.88 -37.31
N VAL A 285 -25.93 26.69 -36.10
CA VAL A 285 -26.54 27.17 -34.83
C VAL A 285 -25.40 27.40 -33.82
N ALA A 286 -24.66 28.51 -33.94
CA ALA A 286 -23.52 28.80 -33.07
C ALA A 286 -23.41 30.30 -32.74
N MET A 287 -24.52 30.93 -32.36
CA MET A 287 -24.54 32.36 -31.98
C MET A 287 -25.19 32.68 -30.62
N ASP A 288 -25.82 31.73 -29.92
CA ASP A 288 -26.51 32.01 -28.63
C ASP A 288 -25.98 31.25 -27.40
N THR A 289 -24.84 30.56 -27.51
CA THR A 289 -24.26 29.80 -26.37
C THR A 289 -23.11 30.50 -25.65
N SER A 290 -22.74 31.73 -26.06
CA SER A 290 -21.62 32.46 -25.44
C SER A 290 -21.81 32.83 -23.97
N PRO A 291 -23.00 33.26 -23.46
CA PRO A 291 -23.09 33.70 -22.06
C PRO A 291 -23.04 32.53 -21.07
N SER A 292 -23.51 31.34 -21.46
CA SER A 292 -23.48 30.15 -20.61
C SER A 292 -22.05 29.63 -20.39
N PHE A 293 -21.16 29.81 -21.37
CA PHE A 293 -19.76 29.42 -21.23
C PHE A 293 -19.00 30.36 -20.29
N GLU A 294 -19.26 31.66 -20.39
CA GLU A 294 -18.67 32.66 -19.48
C GLU A 294 -19.14 32.46 -18.04
N GLU A 295 -20.43 32.20 -17.81
CA GLU A 295 -20.95 31.90 -16.47
C GLU A 295 -20.30 30.64 -15.88
N ARG A 296 -20.12 29.59 -16.69
CA ARG A 296 -19.45 28.35 -16.25
C ARG A 296 -17.98 28.58 -15.93
N LYS A 297 -17.29 29.41 -16.71
CA LYS A 297 -15.90 29.79 -16.45
C LYS A 297 -15.78 30.58 -15.15
N LEU A 298 -16.69 31.52 -14.92
CA LEU A 298 -16.71 32.35 -13.72
C LEU A 298 -16.94 31.52 -12.45
N ARG A 299 -17.84 30.52 -12.48
CA ARG A 299 -18.01 29.57 -11.36
C ARG A 299 -16.77 28.72 -11.07
N LEU A 300 -15.99 28.35 -12.09
CA LEU A 300 -14.75 27.60 -11.88
C LEU A 300 -13.66 28.48 -11.28
N GLU A 301 -13.61 29.74 -11.68
CA GLU A 301 -12.68 30.73 -11.14
C GLU A 301 -13.03 31.06 -9.68
N GLU A 302 -14.30 31.28 -9.36
CA GLU A 302 -14.80 31.46 -7.99
C GLU A 302 -14.42 30.28 -7.09
N ARG A 303 -14.64 29.05 -7.55
CA ARG A 303 -14.22 27.84 -6.81
C ARG A 303 -12.70 27.74 -6.65
N SER A 304 -11.92 28.22 -7.62
CA SER A 304 -10.48 28.25 -7.51
C SER A 304 -10.01 29.28 -6.47
N VAL A 305 -10.69 30.43 -6.38
CA VAL A 305 -10.43 31.46 -5.37
C VAL A 305 -10.76 30.93 -3.98
N GLU A 306 -11.91 30.29 -3.80
CA GLU A 306 -12.31 29.68 -2.51
C GLU A 306 -11.27 28.68 -2.00
N LEU A 307 -10.77 27.78 -2.85
CA LEU A 307 -9.74 26.82 -2.48
C LEU A 307 -8.41 27.51 -2.13
N GLN A 308 -8.09 28.60 -2.81
CA GLN A 308 -6.89 29.40 -2.49
C GLN A 308 -7.04 30.14 -1.16
N GLU A 309 -8.22 30.67 -0.86
CA GLU A 309 -8.54 31.29 0.42
C GLU A 309 -8.51 30.28 1.58
N GLU A 310 -9.07 29.08 1.39
CA GLU A 310 -9.02 27.99 2.36
C GLU A 310 -7.56 27.58 2.66
N ARG A 311 -6.74 27.47 1.61
CA ARG A 311 -5.31 27.20 1.74
C ARG A 311 -4.58 28.28 2.53
N LEU A 312 -4.88 29.55 2.27
CA LEU A 312 -4.30 30.69 3.02
C LEU A 312 -4.77 30.72 4.47
N ALA A 313 -6.03 30.38 4.74
CA ALA A 313 -6.56 30.29 6.10
C ALA A 313 -5.86 29.18 6.89
N TRP A 314 -5.63 28.01 6.26
CA TRP A 314 -4.88 26.92 6.85
C TRP A 314 -3.42 27.32 7.15
N ASP A 315 -2.74 27.94 6.18
CA ASP A 315 -1.35 28.43 6.36
C ASP A 315 -1.27 29.47 7.51
N LYS A 316 -2.27 30.36 7.62
CA LYS A 316 -2.38 31.34 8.72
C LYS A 316 -2.58 30.68 10.08
N GLN A 317 -3.48 29.69 10.16
CA GLN A 317 -3.71 28.93 11.39
C GLN A 317 -2.44 28.21 11.85
N LYS A 318 -1.73 27.57 10.91
CA LYS A 318 -0.46 26.90 11.18
C LYS A 318 0.59 27.88 11.70
N ALA A 319 0.76 29.03 11.05
CA ALA A 319 1.68 30.08 11.51
C ALA A 319 1.33 30.59 12.92
N GLN A 320 0.05 30.69 13.24
CA GLN A 320 -0.41 31.07 14.59
C GLN A 320 -0.07 29.98 15.63
N GLN A 321 -0.22 28.70 15.28
CA GLN A 321 0.16 27.60 16.15
C GLN A 321 1.67 27.58 16.39
N ASP A 322 2.48 27.68 15.34
CA ASP A 322 3.95 27.75 15.45
C ASP A 322 4.39 28.94 16.34
N GLY A 323 3.69 30.07 16.24
CA GLY A 323 3.92 31.23 17.11
C GLY A 323 3.62 30.93 18.59
N LYS A 324 2.52 30.23 18.88
CA LYS A 324 2.17 29.81 20.25
C LYS A 324 3.19 28.81 20.81
N GLU A 325 3.64 27.86 20.01
CA GLU A 325 4.66 26.88 20.42
C GLU A 325 6.00 27.55 20.73
N ARG A 326 6.44 28.50 19.88
CA ARG A 326 7.63 29.31 20.15
C ARG A 326 7.49 30.13 21.43
N GLN A 327 6.33 30.74 21.65
CA GLN A 327 6.07 31.50 22.88
C GLN A 327 6.14 30.60 24.12
N ALA A 328 5.53 29.41 24.08
CA ALA A 328 5.58 28.45 25.17
C ALA A 328 7.03 28.02 25.50
N LEU A 329 7.87 27.81 24.48
CA LEU A 329 9.29 27.50 24.68
C LEU A 329 10.04 28.65 25.37
N LEU A 330 9.77 29.91 24.97
CA LEU A 330 10.37 31.07 25.61
C LEU A 330 9.92 31.22 27.08
N ASP A 331 8.66 30.92 27.38
CA ASP A 331 8.15 30.99 28.75
C ASP A 331 8.78 29.90 29.65
N VAL A 332 9.02 28.69 29.12
CA VAL A 332 9.78 27.65 29.83
C VAL A 332 11.21 28.09 30.11
N LEU A 333 11.89 28.68 29.13
CA LEU A 333 13.25 29.20 29.31
C LEU A 333 13.28 30.34 30.33
N ARG A 334 12.28 31.23 30.33
CA ARG A 334 12.14 32.30 31.33
C ARG A 334 11.93 31.73 32.73
N ALA A 335 11.07 30.71 32.89
CA ALA A 335 10.82 30.06 34.16
C ALA A 335 12.09 29.36 34.70
N GLN A 336 12.83 28.66 33.83
CA GLN A 336 14.13 28.07 34.19
C GLN A 336 15.13 29.14 34.63
N GLY A 337 15.22 30.25 33.91
CA GLY A 337 16.07 31.39 34.29
C GLY A 337 15.70 31.95 35.67
N SER A 338 14.41 32.12 35.96
CA SER A 338 13.91 32.59 37.26
C SER A 338 14.32 31.64 38.39
N LEU A 339 14.15 30.33 38.20
CA LEU A 339 14.54 29.33 39.20
C LEU A 339 16.04 29.36 39.51
N VAL A 340 16.87 29.50 38.48
CA VAL A 340 18.33 29.61 38.66
C VAL A 340 18.69 30.88 39.45
N THR A 341 18.05 32.01 39.16
CA THR A 341 18.28 33.25 39.90
C THR A 341 17.85 33.16 41.37
N GLU A 342 16.74 32.47 41.65
CA GLU A 342 16.25 32.24 43.01
C GLU A 342 17.20 31.32 43.80
N LEU A 343 17.67 30.23 43.19
CA LEU A 343 18.68 29.35 43.78
C LEU A 343 19.98 30.09 44.11
N LEU A 344 20.47 30.95 43.20
CA LEU A 344 21.64 31.79 43.44
C LEU A 344 21.42 32.79 44.58
N ALA A 345 20.21 33.37 44.67
CA ALA A 345 19.85 34.26 45.77
C ALA A 345 19.82 33.52 47.12
N HIS A 346 19.24 32.31 47.18
CA HIS A 346 19.25 31.48 48.38
C HIS A 346 20.66 31.11 48.82
N LEU A 347 21.54 30.72 47.89
CA LEU A 347 22.95 30.42 48.19
C LEU A 347 23.68 31.65 48.75
N ARG A 348 23.40 32.84 48.21
CA ARG A 348 24.00 34.09 48.70
C ARG A 348 23.50 34.46 50.09
N ASN A 349 22.21 34.32 50.37
CA ASN A 349 21.62 34.63 51.66
C ASN A 349 22.05 33.62 52.75
N ASN A 350 22.14 32.33 52.41
CA ASN A 350 22.58 31.30 53.35
C ASN A 350 24.03 31.52 53.81
N LYS A 351 24.90 32.02 52.92
CA LYS A 351 26.29 32.36 53.26
C LYS A 351 26.40 33.50 54.29
N MET A 352 25.43 34.42 54.33
CA MET A 352 25.42 35.51 55.31
C MET A 352 24.91 35.09 56.70
N SER A 353 24.04 34.07 56.77
CA SER A 353 23.50 33.57 58.05
C SER A 353 24.53 32.78 58.89
N MET A 354 25.59 32.26 58.26
CA MET A 354 26.62 31.42 58.90
C MET A 354 27.78 32.20 59.53
N ASN A 355 27.66 33.52 59.70
CA ASN A 355 28.69 34.36 60.34
C ASN A 355 28.27 34.95 61.72
N PRO A 356 27.83 34.14 62.71
CA PRO A 356 27.51 34.65 64.05
C PRO A 356 28.72 34.78 65.00
N HIS A 357 29.95 34.43 64.58
CA HIS A 357 31.14 34.50 65.45
C HIS A 357 32.21 35.42 64.86
N GLY A 358 32.03 36.71 65.11
CA GLY A 358 33.03 37.75 64.98
C GLY A 358 32.93 38.72 66.15
N LEU A 359 33.14 38.21 67.36
CA LEU A 359 33.54 38.95 68.56
C LEU A 359 34.54 38.10 69.33
#